data_AF-A0A154BMI9-F1
#
_entry.id   AF-A0A154BMI9-F1
#
_cell.length_a   1.000
_cell.length_b   1.000
_cell.length_c   1.000
_cell.angle_alpha   90.00
_cell.angle_beta   90.00
_cell.angle_gamma   90.00
#
_symmetry.space_group_name_H-M   'P 1'
#
loop_
_entity.id
_entity.type
_entity.pdbx_description
1 polymer ?
#
loop_
_entity_poly.entity_id
_entity_poly.type
_entity_poly.pdbx_seq_one_letter_code
_entity_poly.pdbx_strand_id
1 'polypeptide(L)'
;MKLFVWRHNRKFHSYSMINEPNVHQDLYTDAVAIVAAETLERALELLAAQEKGWLVEDIRRLIPKVFNCDHEGIIFEDVRGS
;
A
#
# COMPACT_ATOMS: atom_id res chain seq x y z
N MET A 1 -10.58 5.10 -14.56
CA MET A 1 -9.36 5.16 -13.72
C MET A 1 -9.70 5.15 -12.24
N LYS A 2 -9.02 4.30 -11.46
CA LYS A 2 -9.20 4.14 -10.01
C LYS A 2 -7.88 4.37 -9.29
N LEU A 3 -7.94 4.76 -8.02
CA LEU A 3 -6.80 4.81 -7.12
C LEU A 3 -6.85 3.62 -6.16
N PHE A 4 -5.79 2.83 -6.15
CA PHE A 4 -5.57 1.72 -5.22
C PHE A 4 -4.59 2.20 -4.15
N VAL A 5 -5.06 2.23 -2.89
CA VAL A 5 -4.30 2.71 -1.74
C VAL A 5 -4.04 1.55 -0.77
N TRP A 6 -2.77 1.22 -0.60
CA TRP A 6 -2.29 0.32 0.45
C TRP A 6 -1.61 1.13 1.54
N ARG A 7 -1.88 0.77 2.79
CA ARG A 7 -1.14 1.26 3.96
C ARG A 7 -0.86 0.08 4.88
N HIS A 8 0.40 -0.09 5.28
CA HIS A 8 0.80 -1.08 6.25
C HIS A 8 1.66 -0.43 7.33
N ASN A 9 1.19 -0.51 8.58
CA ASN A 9 1.83 0.14 9.72
C ASN A 9 2.49 -0.88 10.64
N ARG A 10 3.75 -0.63 11.02
CA ARG A 10 4.57 -1.47 11.88
C ARG A 10 4.88 -0.91 13.26
N LYS A 11 4.23 0.19 13.67
CA LYS A 11 4.60 0.98 14.85
C LYS A 11 4.47 0.23 16.19
N PHE A 12 3.60 -0.77 16.30
CA PHE A 12 3.37 -1.56 17.52
C PHE A 12 3.73 -3.04 17.37
N HIS A 13 4.62 -3.37 16.43
CA HIS A 13 4.96 -4.77 16.15
C HIS A 13 5.78 -5.35 17.29
N SER A 14 5.23 -6.37 17.97
CA SER A 14 5.95 -7.16 18.97
C SER A 14 6.70 -8.32 18.31
N TYR A 15 7.80 -8.76 18.93
CA TYR A 15 8.72 -9.79 18.42
C TYR A 15 8.08 -11.17 18.08
N SER A 16 6.78 -11.39 18.34
CA SER A 16 6.09 -12.68 18.16
C SER A 16 5.21 -12.80 16.91
N MET A 17 5.18 -11.80 16.02
CA MET A 17 4.29 -11.83 14.84
C MET A 17 4.91 -12.56 13.63
N ILE A 18 5.01 -13.89 13.73
CA ILE A 18 5.58 -14.80 12.71
C ILE A 18 4.87 -14.77 11.34
N ASN A 19 3.67 -14.18 11.24
CA ASN A 19 2.86 -14.18 10.01
C ASN A 19 2.47 -12.77 9.52
N GLU A 20 3.10 -11.73 10.05
CA GLU A 20 2.74 -10.38 9.66
C GLU A 20 3.27 -10.05 8.26
N PRO A 21 2.44 -9.49 7.36
CA PRO A 21 2.86 -9.20 6.00
C PRO A 21 3.99 -8.17 6.01
N ASN A 22 5.08 -8.47 5.30
CA ASN A 22 6.12 -7.49 5.04
C ASN A 22 5.96 -6.94 3.63
N VAL A 23 5.52 -5.70 3.48
CA VAL A 23 5.23 -5.13 2.15
C VAL A 23 6.42 -4.48 1.44
N HIS A 24 7.58 -4.37 2.11
CA HIS A 24 8.75 -3.70 1.55
C HIS A 24 10.05 -4.34 2.04
N GLN A 25 11.10 -4.32 1.21
CA GLN A 25 12.42 -4.84 1.57
C GLN A 25 13.12 -3.99 2.64
N ASP A 26 12.99 -2.67 2.54
CA ASP A 26 13.51 -1.74 3.57
C ASP A 26 12.78 -1.85 4.91
N LEU A 27 13.43 -1.37 5.98
CA LEU A 27 12.81 -1.23 7.29
C LEU A 27 11.87 -0.02 7.29
N TYR A 28 10.59 -0.23 7.61
CA TYR A 28 9.58 0.83 7.71
C TYR A 28 8.71 0.69 8.96
N THR A 29 8.21 1.82 9.44
CA THR A 29 7.16 1.91 10.45
C THR A 29 5.78 2.19 9.85
N ASP A 30 5.72 2.77 8.66
CA ASP A 30 4.49 3.05 7.93
C ASP A 30 4.81 3.09 6.43
N ALA A 31 4.33 2.09 5.68
CA ALA A 31 4.46 2.02 4.24
C ALA A 31 3.13 2.37 3.59
N VAL A 32 3.15 3.28 2.62
CA VAL A 32 1.96 3.70 1.86
C VAL A 32 2.27 3.60 0.37
N ALA A 33 1.45 2.88 -0.37
CA ALA A 33 1.48 2.85 -1.84
C ALA A 33 0.14 3.32 -2.39
N ILE A 34 0.17 4.29 -3.30
CA ILE A 34 -1.02 4.83 -3.98
C ILE A 34 -0.77 4.69 -5.48
N VAL A 35 -1.60 3.92 -6.17
CA VAL A 35 -1.42 3.62 -7.59
C VAL A 35 -2.69 3.91 -8.37
N ALA A 36 -2.59 4.72 -9.41
CA ALA A 36 -3.67 4.95 -10.37
C ALA A 36 -3.65 3.86 -11.44
N ALA A 37 -4.74 3.09 -11.56
CA ALA A 37 -4.88 2.04 -12.57
C ALA A 37 -6.35 1.74 -12.87
N GLU A 38 -6.63 1.01 -13.96
CA GLU A 38 -7.99 0.54 -14.26
C GLU A 38 -8.36 -0.72 -13.46
N THR A 39 -7.37 -1.56 -13.13
CA THR A 39 -7.54 -2.82 -12.40
C THR A 39 -6.51 -2.98 -11.28
N LEU A 40 -6.82 -3.87 -10.33
CA LEU A 40 -5.92 -4.21 -9.23
C LEU A 40 -4.62 -4.81 -9.74
N GLU A 41 -4.73 -5.73 -10.69
CA GLU A 41 -3.59 -6.42 -11.33
C GLU A 41 -2.67 -5.40 -11.97
N ARG A 42 -3.23 -4.43 -12.70
CA ARG A 42 -2.43 -3.37 -13.33
C ARG A 42 -1.75 -2.47 -12.29
N ALA A 43 -2.42 -2.19 -11.17
CA ALA A 43 -1.81 -1.42 -10.09
C ALA A 43 -0.62 -2.16 -9.46
N LEU A 44 -0.73 -3.48 -9.24
CA LEU A 44 0.34 -4.31 -8.71
C LEU A 44 1.51 -4.43 -9.71
N GLU A 45 1.24 -4.58 -11.01
CA GLU A 45 2.27 -4.56 -12.06
C GLU A 45 3.06 -3.24 -12.08
N LEU A 46 2.35 -2.11 -12.02
CA LEU A 46 2.96 -0.78 -11.97
C LEU A 46 3.83 -0.60 -10.73
N LEU A 47 3.39 -1.14 -9.59
CA LEU A 47 4.15 -1.09 -8.35
C LEU A 47 5.41 -1.97 -8.41
N ALA A 48 5.31 -3.17 -9.01
CA ALA A 48 6.45 -4.07 -9.25
C ALA A 48 7.49 -3.42 -10.18
N ALA A 49 7.03 -2.82 -11.27
CA ALA A 49 7.87 -2.22 -12.31
C ALA A 49 8.67 -1.00 -11.85
N GLN A 50 8.34 -0.41 -10.69
CA GLN A 50 9.14 0.66 -10.09
C GLN A 50 10.47 0.17 -9.52
N GLU A 51 10.62 -1.13 -9.28
CA GLU A 51 11.84 -1.76 -8.74
C GLU A 51 12.32 -1.12 -7.41
N LYS A 52 11.40 -0.56 -6.63
CA LYS A 52 11.72 0.12 -5.35
C LYS A 52 11.71 -0.81 -4.13
N GLY A 53 11.67 -2.12 -4.32
CA GLY A 53 11.66 -3.09 -3.22
C GLY A 53 10.28 -3.39 -2.61
N TRP A 54 9.19 -3.04 -3.31
CA TRP A 54 7.83 -3.44 -2.92
C TRP A 54 7.64 -4.96 -3.06
N LEU A 55 7.17 -5.59 -1.99
CA LEU A 55 6.90 -7.02 -1.95
C LEU A 55 5.45 -7.27 -2.39
N VAL A 56 5.24 -7.33 -3.70
CA VAL A 56 3.91 -7.37 -4.33
C VAL A 56 3.05 -8.55 -3.86
N GLU A 57 3.65 -9.71 -3.60
CA GLU A 57 2.93 -10.87 -3.06
C GLU A 57 2.34 -10.59 -1.67
N ASP A 58 3.07 -9.91 -0.79
CA ASP A 58 2.57 -9.51 0.53
C ASP A 58 1.58 -8.35 0.44
N ILE A 59 1.79 -7.41 -0.49
CA ILE A 59 0.84 -6.32 -0.77
C ILE A 59 -0.48 -6.87 -1.29
N ARG A 60 -0.45 -7.93 -2.11
CA ARG A 60 -1.64 -8.59 -2.64
C ARG A 60 -2.50 -9.23 -1.55
N ARG A 61 -1.89 -9.61 -0.41
CA ARG A 61 -2.60 -10.12 0.77
C ARG A 61 -3.31 -9.01 1.54
N LEU A 62 -2.95 -7.75 1.31
CA LEU A 62 -3.64 -6.59 1.86
C LEU A 62 -4.80 -6.17 0.95
N ILE A 63 -5.95 -5.87 1.55
CA ILE A 63 -7.10 -5.31 0.83
C ILE A 63 -6.84 -3.80 0.62
N PRO A 64 -6.65 -3.32 -0.63
CA PRO A 64 -6.49 -1.90 -0.87
C PRO A 64 -7.81 -1.16 -0.66
N LYS A 65 -7.71 0.11 -0.25
CA LYS A 65 -8.82 1.05 -0.42
C LYS A 65 -8.85 1.47 -1.89
N VAL A 66 -10.01 1.37 -2.52
CA VAL A 66 -10.20 1.70 -3.94
C VAL A 66 -11.09 2.94 -4.05
N PHE A 67 -10.60 3.97 -4.73
CA PHE A 67 -11.33 5.19 -5.00
C PHE A 67 -11.58 5.32 -6.49
N ASN A 68 -12.82 5.61 -6.89
CA ASN A 68 -13.14 5.94 -8.27
C ASN A 68 -12.80 7.42 -8.50
N CYS A 69 -12.04 7.71 -9.55
CA CYS A 69 -11.61 9.07 -9.88
C CYS A 69 -12.57 9.76 -10.85
N ASP A 70 -13.87 9.66 -10.59
CA ASP A 70 -14.93 10.17 -11.47
C ASP A 70 -15.41 11.58 -11.03
N HIS A 71 -15.03 12.02 -9.82
CA HIS A 71 -15.42 13.28 -9.22
C HIS A 71 -14.25 13.88 -8.40
N GLU A 72 -14.26 15.20 -8.18
CA GLU A 72 -13.31 15.86 -7.28
C GLU A 72 -13.45 15.40 -5.82
N GLY A 73 -12.33 15.33 -5.11
CA GLY A 73 -12.32 14.95 -3.70
C GLY A 73 -10.92 14.74 -3.14
N ILE A 74 -10.84 14.60 -1.82
CA ILE A 74 -9.62 14.26 -1.10
C ILE A 74 -9.45 12.74 -1.13
N ILE A 75 -8.35 12.26 -1.72
CA ILE A 75 -8.10 10.81 -1.87
C ILE A 75 -7.27 10.25 -0.70
N PHE A 76 -6.36 11.05 -0.14
CA PHE A 76 -5.53 10.61 0.98
C PHE A 76 -5.09 11.80 1.82
N GLU A 77 -5.31 11.69 3.13
CA GLU A 77 -4.74 12.56 4.15
C GLU A 77 -4.20 11.69 5.29
N ASP A 78 -3.03 12.05 5.81
CA ASP A 78 -2.42 11.38 6.95
C ASP A 78 -1.80 12.43 7.87
N VAL A 79 -2.15 12.39 9.15
CA VAL A 79 -1.55 13.23 10.18
C VAL A 79 -0.77 12.30 11.11
N ARG A 80 0.55 12.48 11.17
CA ARG A 80 1.45 11.63 11.96
C ARG A 80 1.92 12.39 13.21
N GLY A 81 1.82 11.74 14.36
CA GLY A 81 2.34 12.27 15.63
C GLY A 81 1.39 13.19 16.40
N SER A 82 0.12 13.26 16.00
CA SER A 82 -0.97 13.85 16.78
C SER A 82 -1.54 12.87 17.79
#